data_AF-A0AAE9Z466-F1
#
_entry.id   AF-A0AAE9Z466-F1
#
_cell.length_a   1.000
_cell.length_b   1.000
_cell.length_c   1.000
_cell.angle_alpha   90.00
_cell.angle_beta   90.00
_cell.angle_gamma   90.00
#
_symmetry.space_group_name_H-M   'P 1'
#
loop_
_entity.id
_entity.type
_entity.pdbx_description
1 polymer ?
#
loop_
_entity_poly.entity_id
_entity_poly.type
_entity_poly.pdbx_seq_one_letter_code
_entity_poly.pdbx_strand_id
1 'polypeptide(L)' 'MYVCICHGVTDNEIVESIDNGAQTIKELTAELKVGSQCGKCCQCTKKILNNKLLQIAEAQADVA' A
#
# COMPACT_ATOMS: atom_id res chain seq x y z
N MET A 1 5.53 1.65 10.83
CA MET A 1 4.62 2.70 11.36
C MET A 1 3.17 2.31 11.14
N TYR A 2 2.26 2.58 12.10
CA TYR A 2 0.83 2.45 11.86
C TYR A 2 0.34 3.54 10.89
N VAL A 3 -0.24 3.10 9.78
CA VAL A 3 -0.81 3.97 8.74
C VAL A 3 -2.31 4.11 8.95
N CYS A 4 -3.02 3.02 9.28
CA CYS A 4 -4.45 3.03 9.56
C CYS A 4 -4.73 2.69 11.01
N ILE A 5 -5.04 3.69 11.83
CA ILE A 5 -5.37 3.47 13.25
C ILE A 5 -6.70 2.73 13.43
N CYS A 6 -7.65 2.99 12.54
CA CYS A 6 -8.99 2.37 12.54
C CYS A 6 -8.97 0.83 12.51
N HIS A 7 -8.05 0.27 11.74
CA HIS A 7 -7.94 -1.17 11.50
C HIS A 7 -6.58 -1.74 11.90
N GLY A 8 -5.73 -0.95 12.56
CA GLY A 8 -4.41 -1.38 13.00
C GLY A 8 -3.45 -1.75 11.86
N VAL A 9 -3.57 -1.12 10.68
CA VAL A 9 -2.72 -1.45 9.53
C VAL A 9 -1.42 -0.66 9.58
N THR A 10 -0.31 -1.36 9.41
CA THR A 10 1.05 -0.84 9.33
C THR A 10 1.51 -0.60 7.89
N ASP A 11 2.55 0.20 7.74
CA ASP A 11 3.29 0.36 6.48
C ASP A 11 3.84 -0.96 5.94
N ASN A 12 4.40 -1.81 6.81
CA ASN A 12 4.93 -3.11 6.42
C ASN A 12 3.84 -4.02 5.82
N GLU A 13 2.66 -4.08 6.43
CA GLU A 13 1.53 -4.86 5.87
C GLU A 13 1.07 -4.33 4.52
N ILE A 14 1.08 -2.99 4.33
CA ILE A 14 0.78 -2.38 3.03
C ILE A 14 1.84 -2.76 1.99
N VAL A 15 3.13 -2.69 2.35
CA VAL A 15 4.24 -3.04 1.46
C VAL A 15 4.20 -4.53 1.10
N GLU A 16 3.94 -5.40 2.08
CA GLU A 16 3.82 -6.85 1.86
C GLU A 16 2.66 -7.18 0.90
N SER A 17 1.50 -6.55 1.07
CA SER A 17 0.37 -6.71 0.14
C SER A 17 0.74 -6.26 -1.29
N ILE A 18 1.52 -5.18 -1.43
CA ILE A 18 2.01 -4.72 -2.74
C ILE A 18 3.02 -5.72 -3.34
N ASP A 19 3.96 -6.22 -2.54
CA ASP A 19 4.92 -7.24 -2.95
C ASP A 19 4.22 -8.55 -3.35
N ASN A 20 3.07 -8.85 -2.75
CA ASN A 20 2.18 -9.95 -3.10
C ASN A 20 1.27 -9.66 -4.31
N GLY A 21 1.40 -8.48 -4.92
CA GLY A 21 0.76 -8.13 -6.19
C GLY A 21 -0.38 -7.11 -6.13
N ALA A 22 -0.67 -6.51 -4.97
CA ALA A 22 -1.63 -5.41 -4.90
C ALA A 22 -1.09 -4.16 -5.63
N GLN A 23 -1.85 -3.63 -6.59
CA GLN A 23 -1.45 -2.47 -7.39
C GLN A 23 -2.38 -1.27 -7.23
N THR A 24 -3.49 -1.44 -6.52
CA THR A 24 -4.49 -0.40 -6.34
C THR A 24 -4.89 -0.20 -4.88
N ILE A 25 -5.33 1.01 -4.53
CA ILE A 25 -5.93 1.28 -3.21
C ILE A 25 -7.13 0.38 -2.96
N LYS A 26 -7.91 0.05 -4.00
CA LYS A 26 -9.10 -0.80 -3.87
C LYS A 26 -8.73 -2.21 -3.40
N GLU A 27 -7.64 -2.77 -3.92
CA GLU A 27 -7.11 -4.07 -3.49
C GLU A 27 -6.59 -4.00 -2.04
N LEU A 28 -5.79 -2.98 -1.72
CA LEU A 28 -5.33 -2.75 -0.34
C LEU A 28 -6.50 -2.59 0.64
N THR A 29 -7.55 -1.88 0.26
CA THR A 29 -8.77 -1.74 1.07
C THR A 29 -9.53 -3.06 1.20
N ALA A 30 -9.59 -3.88 0.15
CA ALA A 30 -10.26 -5.17 0.19
C ALA A 30 -9.58 -6.12 1.18
N GLU A 31 -8.25 -6.18 1.13
CA GLU A 31 -7.39 -7.06 1.93
C GLU A 31 -7.22 -6.54 3.37
N LEU A 32 -6.73 -5.31 3.54
CA LEU A 32 -6.29 -4.77 4.83
C LEU A 32 -7.33 -3.86 5.51
N LYS A 33 -8.47 -3.60 4.85
CA LYS A 33 -9.47 -2.59 5.30
C LYS A 33 -8.92 -1.17 5.42
N VAL A 34 -7.74 -0.89 4.88
CA VAL A 34 -7.17 0.46 4.91
C VAL A 34 -8.10 1.44 4.20
N GLY A 35 -8.38 2.57 4.85
CA GLY A 35 -9.24 3.62 4.31
C GLY A 35 -10.75 3.38 4.42
N SER A 36 -11.23 2.21 4.88
CA SER A 36 -12.67 1.88 4.87
C SER A 36 -13.49 2.43 6.05
N GLN A 37 -12.86 3.10 7.02
CA GLN A 37 -13.57 3.74 8.15
C GLN A 37 -13.52 5.28 8.03
N CYS A 38 -12.56 5.96 8.68
CA CYS A 38 -12.54 7.43 8.69
C CYS A 38 -11.83 8.07 7.47
N GLY A 39 -11.18 7.27 6.61
CA GLY A 39 -10.49 7.74 5.41
C GLY A 39 -9.21 8.57 5.61
N LYS A 40 -8.85 8.95 6.84
CA LYS A 40 -7.68 9.83 7.11
C LYS A 40 -6.33 9.27 6.64
N CYS A 41 -6.22 7.94 6.58
CA CYS A 41 -5.02 7.24 6.12
C CYS A 41 -4.86 7.21 4.60
N CYS A 42 -5.92 7.45 3.81
CA CYS A 42 -5.94 7.20 2.35
C CYS A 42 -4.81 7.91 1.60
N GLN A 43 -4.49 9.16 1.96
CA GLN A 43 -3.40 9.91 1.33
C GLN A 43 -2.03 9.32 1.66
N CYS A 44 -1.83 8.84 2.89
CA CYS A 44 -0.59 8.18 3.30
C CYS A 44 -0.43 6.83 2.58
N THR A 45 -1.49 6.01 2.58
CA THR A 45 -1.53 4.72 1.86
C THR A 45 -1.24 4.90 0.37
N LYS A 46 -1.82 5.92 -0.28
CA LYS A 46 -1.58 6.20 -1.71
C LYS A 46 -0.13 6.58 -2.01
N LYS A 47 0.52 7.33 -1.11
CA LYS A 47 1.94 7.65 -1.25
C LYS A 47 2.82 6.39 -1.16
N ILE A 48 2.54 5.52 -0.18
CA ILE A 48 3.27 4.25 -0.02
C ILE A 48 3.10 3.39 -1.27
N LEU A 49 1.85 3.21 -1.74
CA LEU A 49 1.53 2.44 -2.94
C LEU A 49 2.30 2.96 -4.15
N ASN A 50 2.17 4.25 -4.47
CA ASN A 50 2.82 4.82 -5.65
C ASN A 50 4.35 4.72 -5.57
N ASN A 51 4.95 5.03 -4.42
CA ASN A 51 6.40 4.95 -4.25
C ASN A 51 6.91 3.51 -4.43
N LYS A 52 6.21 2.53 -3.87
CA LYS A 52 6.59 1.12 -3.95
C LYS A 52 6.43 0.59 -5.38
N LEU A 53 5.36 0.95 -6.09
CA LEU A 53 5.17 0.56 -7.49
C LEU A 53 6.23 1.16 -8.41
N LEU A 54 6.65 2.41 -8.18
CA LEU A 54 7.78 3.01 -8.91
C LEU A 54 9.08 2.23 -8.66
N GLN A 55 9.38 1.88 -7.41
CA GLN A 55 10.57 1.07 -7.09
C GLN A 55 10.54 -0.31 -7.76
N ILE A 56 9.36 -0.96 -7.79
CA ILE A 56 9.20 -2.25 -8.49
C ILE A 56 9.45 -2.07 -9.99
N ALA A 57 8.92 -1.01 -10.61
CA ALA A 57 9.10 -0.74 -12.03
C ALA A 57 10.56 -0.43 -12.39
N GLU A 58 11.26 0.36 -11.56
CA GLU A 58 12.70 0.67 -11.71
C GLU A 58 13.54 -0.62 -11.59
N ALA A 59 13.31 -1.42 -10.56
CA ALA A 59 14.03 -2.68 -10.35
C ALA A 59 13.81 -3.70 -11.49
N GLN A 60 12.63 -3.69 -12.14
CA GLN A 60 12.35 -4.54 -13.30
C GLN A 60 13.11 -4.08 -14.56
N ALA A 61 13.41 -2.79 -14.69
CA ALA A 61 14.14 -2.24 -15.84
C ALA A 61 15.63 -2.61 -15.83
N ASP A 62 16.23 -2.80 -14.65
CA ASP A 62 17.65 -3.18 -14.51
C ASP A 62 17.92 -4.68 -14.74
N VAL A 63 16.87 -5.51 -14.79
CA VAL A 63 16.97 -6.97 -14.98
C VAL A 63 16.62 -7.41 -16.42
N ALA A 64 16.12 -6.48 -17.25
CA ALA A 64 15.81 -6.68 -18.67
C ALA A 64 17.01 -6.40 -19.59
#